data_AF-A0A2A6NYN4-F1
#
_entry.id   AF-A0A2A6NYN4-F1
#
_cell.length_a   1.000
_cell.length_b   1.000
_cell.length_c   1.000
_cell.angle_alpha   90.00
_cell.angle_beta   90.00
_cell.angle_gamma   90.00
#
_symmetry.space_group_name_H-M   'P 1'
#
loop_
_entity.id
_entity.type
_entity.pdbx_description
1 polymer ?
#
loop_
_entity_poly.entity_id
_entity_poly.type
_entity_poly.pdbx_seq_one_letter_code
_entity_poly.pdbx_strand_id
1 'polypeptide(L)'
;MLLGVAAVIMFVLPSINPPAAAKDPIDIPGNLVATIVWPEGPTDVDLWVAGPSDRAVGYSNKSGRIWSLLRDDLGTANDSTPINMESAFTRGLPDGEYVVNVRCFGCAGRVPVPVNVEIRLADGAVVWRGFVDLVADKQERTALRWLMAGGAVVVGSESQVFRDIRGEG
;
A
#
# COMPACT_ATOMS: atom_id res chain seq x y z
N MET A 1 35.97 -35.10 -32.40
CA MET A 1 35.76 -34.64 -31.01
C MET A 1 34.94 -33.33 -30.92
N LEU A 2 35.06 -32.40 -31.88
CA LEU A 2 34.27 -31.14 -31.90
C LEU A 2 32.75 -31.32 -32.03
N LEU A 3 32.27 -32.28 -32.84
CA LEU A 3 30.83 -32.54 -33.01
C LEU A 3 30.14 -33.02 -31.71
N GLY A 4 30.83 -33.83 -30.89
CA GLY A 4 30.28 -34.29 -29.62
C GLY A 4 30.18 -33.16 -28.60
N VAL A 5 31.17 -32.27 -28.57
CA VAL A 5 31.13 -31.08 -27.70
C VAL A 5 30.02 -30.12 -28.13
N ALA A 6 29.84 -29.90 -29.43
CA ALA A 6 28.75 -29.08 -29.96
C ALA A 6 27.36 -29.66 -29.65
N ALA A 7 27.20 -30.98 -29.75
CA ALA A 7 25.94 -31.65 -29.39
C ALA A 7 25.63 -31.49 -27.90
N VAL A 8 26.61 -31.69 -27.02
CA VAL A 8 26.43 -31.52 -25.56
C VAL A 8 26.06 -30.07 -25.23
N ILE A 9 26.70 -29.08 -25.84
CA ILE A 9 26.38 -27.66 -25.62
C ILE A 9 24.94 -27.33 -26.04
N MET A 10 24.46 -27.88 -27.17
CA MET A 10 23.09 -27.65 -27.65
C MET A 10 22.03 -28.21 -26.70
N PHE A 11 22.28 -29.37 -26.07
CA PHE A 11 21.34 -29.95 -25.10
C PHE A 11 21.45 -29.31 -23.70
N VAL A 12 22.64 -28.87 -23.31
CA VAL A 12 22.88 -28.32 -21.96
C VAL A 12 22.44 -26.86 -21.86
N LEU A 13 22.67 -26.02 -22.88
CA LEU A 13 22.34 -24.58 -22.81
C LEU A 13 20.87 -24.28 -22.45
N PRO A 14 19.85 -24.95 -23.04
CA PRO A 14 18.45 -24.75 -22.65
C PRO A 14 18.14 -25.19 -21.21
N SER A 15 18.96 -26.07 -20.63
CA SER A 15 18.80 -26.62 -19.28
C SER A 15 19.35 -25.72 -18.18
N ILE A 16 20.29 -24.82 -18.52
CA ILE A 16 20.95 -23.94 -17.53
C ILE A 16 20.09 -22.70 -17.22
N ASN A 17 19.21 -22.30 -18.15
CA ASN A 17 18.34 -21.15 -17.96
C ASN A 17 16.87 -21.52 -18.24
N PRO A 18 16.24 -22.35 -17.38
CA PRO A 18 14.80 -22.53 -17.46
C PRO A 18 14.13 -21.15 -17.45
N PRO A 19 13.14 -20.87 -18.33
CA PRO A 19 12.38 -19.63 -18.23
C PRO A 19 11.89 -19.53 -16.78
N ALA A 20 12.14 -18.38 -16.14
CA ALA A 20 11.71 -18.16 -14.78
C ALA A 20 10.26 -18.62 -14.68
N ALA A 21 10.01 -19.67 -13.91
CA ALA A 21 8.65 -20.08 -13.61
C ALA A 21 7.94 -18.80 -13.17
N ALA A 22 6.86 -18.44 -13.87
CA ALA A 22 6.01 -17.34 -13.42
C ALA A 22 5.75 -17.64 -11.95
N LYS A 23 6.29 -16.82 -11.04
CA LYS A 23 6.08 -17.00 -9.61
C LYS A 23 4.57 -17.19 -9.46
N ASP A 24 4.15 -18.29 -8.84
CA ASP A 24 2.75 -18.46 -8.47
C ASP A 24 2.28 -17.12 -7.91
N PRO A 25 1.18 -16.53 -8.44
CA PRO A 25 0.73 -15.25 -7.96
C PRO A 25 0.57 -15.40 -6.46
N ILE A 26 1.40 -14.67 -5.70
CA ILE A 26 1.28 -14.61 -4.26
C ILE A 26 -0.14 -14.11 -4.04
N ASP A 27 -0.98 -14.95 -3.43
CA ASP A 27 -2.36 -14.60 -3.15
C ASP A 27 -2.31 -13.50 -2.07
N ILE A 28 -2.32 -12.24 -2.51
CA ILE A 28 -2.25 -11.09 -1.63
C ILE A 28 -3.57 -11.11 -0.84
N PRO A 29 -3.53 -11.06 0.51
CA PRO A 29 -4.77 -11.03 1.28
C PRO A 29 -5.60 -9.81 0.87
N GLY A 30 -6.91 -10.00 0.72
CA GLY A 30 -7.84 -8.93 0.34
C GLY A 30 -7.94 -8.68 -1.17
N ASN A 31 -8.76 -7.72 -1.57
CA ASN A 31 -8.98 -7.36 -2.98
C ASN A 31 -8.18 -6.13 -3.43
N LEU A 32 -7.84 -5.27 -2.48
CA LEU A 32 -7.08 -4.05 -2.65
C LEU A 32 -6.28 -3.81 -1.36
N VAL A 33 -5.04 -3.37 -1.53
CA VAL A 33 -4.09 -3.10 -0.46
C VAL A 33 -3.63 -1.66 -0.57
N ALA A 34 -3.63 -0.95 0.56
CA ALA A 34 -2.94 0.32 0.72
C ALA A 34 -1.80 0.12 1.71
N THR A 35 -0.58 0.40 1.29
CA THR A 35 0.64 0.27 2.09
C THR A 35 1.33 1.62 2.16
N ILE A 36 1.81 1.97 3.35
CA ILE A 36 2.64 3.15 3.56
C ILE A 36 3.94 2.74 4.23
N VAL A 37 5.03 3.38 3.83
CA VAL A 37 6.37 3.19 4.41
C VAL A 37 6.98 4.58 4.61
N TRP A 38 7.59 4.80 5.77
CA TRP A 38 8.28 6.06 6.08
C TRP A 38 9.65 5.80 6.70
N PRO A 39 10.52 6.83 6.82
CA PRO A 39 11.84 6.66 7.40
C PRO A 39 11.80 6.03 8.79
N GLU A 40 12.80 5.20 9.08
CA GLU A 40 13.02 4.63 10.41
C GLU A 40 13.14 5.73 11.47
N GLY A 41 12.67 5.43 12.68
CA GLY A 41 12.81 6.29 13.83
C GLY A 41 11.52 6.38 14.64
N PRO A 42 11.44 7.35 15.56
CA PRO A 42 10.35 7.45 16.52
C PRO A 42 9.11 8.18 15.96
N THR A 43 9.06 8.46 14.65
CA THR A 43 7.92 9.15 14.05
C THR A 43 6.76 8.19 13.88
N ASP A 44 5.60 8.61 14.36
CA ASP A 44 4.33 7.89 14.30
C ASP A 44 3.47 8.47 13.15
N VAL A 45 3.32 7.68 12.08
CA VAL A 45 2.57 8.03 10.88
C VAL A 45 1.44 7.04 10.68
N ASP A 46 0.21 7.53 10.70
CA ASP A 46 -0.97 6.68 10.52
C ASP A 46 -1.34 6.55 9.03
N LEU A 47 -1.76 5.36 8.65
CA LEU A 47 -2.61 5.09 7.50
C LEU A 47 -4.09 5.22 7.87
N TRP A 48 -4.81 6.05 7.12
CA TRP A 48 -6.26 6.16 7.22
C TRP A 48 -6.92 5.81 5.89
N VAL A 49 -7.85 4.87 5.91
CA VAL A 49 -8.55 4.41 4.71
C VAL A 49 -10.06 4.45 4.90
N ALA A 50 -10.78 4.82 3.85
CA ALA A 50 -12.23 4.76 3.82
C ALA A 50 -12.71 4.14 2.52
N GLY A 51 -13.81 3.40 2.60
CA GLY A 51 -14.56 2.91 1.45
C GLY A 51 -15.97 3.49 1.43
N PRO A 52 -16.77 3.18 0.40
CA PRO A 52 -18.10 3.74 0.21
C PRO A 52 -19.02 3.53 1.42
N SER A 53 -19.53 4.64 1.97
CA SER A 53 -20.45 4.65 3.13
C SER A 53 -19.95 3.88 4.36
N ASP A 54 -18.63 3.74 4.52
CA ASP A 54 -18.00 3.09 5.67
C ASP A 54 -17.28 4.11 6.55
N ARG A 55 -17.18 3.81 7.85
CA ARG A 55 -16.37 4.62 8.75
C ARG A 55 -14.90 4.42 8.40
N ALA A 56 -14.09 5.48 8.46
CA ALA A 56 -12.67 5.36 8.22
C ALA A 56 -12.02 4.36 9.19
N VAL A 57 -11.07 3.60 8.65
CA VAL A 57 -10.23 2.65 9.34
C VAL A 57 -8.85 3.26 9.55
N GLY A 58 -8.32 3.12 10.76
CA GLY A 58 -7.04 3.64 11.24
C GLY A 58 -6.81 3.18 12.67
N TYR A 59 -5.79 3.71 13.36
CA TYR A 59 -5.38 3.21 14.70
C TYR A 59 -6.55 3.08 15.71
N SER A 60 -7.51 4.03 15.70
CA SER A 60 -8.64 4.04 16.63
C SER A 60 -9.85 3.21 16.18
N ASN A 61 -9.88 2.78 14.91
CA ASN A 61 -10.91 1.92 14.34
C ASN A 61 -10.28 0.92 13.36
N LYS A 62 -9.70 -0.17 13.88
CA LYS A 62 -8.82 -1.07 13.12
C LYS A 62 -9.54 -1.95 12.08
N SER A 63 -10.87 -2.04 12.12
CA SER A 63 -11.63 -2.84 11.15
C SER A 63 -12.99 -2.23 10.88
N GLY A 64 -13.32 -2.11 9.59
CA GLY A 64 -14.59 -1.66 9.07
C GLY A 64 -15.28 -2.74 8.24
N ARG A 65 -16.34 -2.36 7.54
CA ARG A 65 -17.07 -3.28 6.64
C ARG A 65 -16.24 -3.63 5.41
N ILE A 66 -15.43 -2.69 4.93
CA ILE A 66 -14.64 -2.83 3.71
C ILE A 66 -13.17 -3.04 4.06
N TRP A 67 -12.58 -2.13 4.83
CA TRP A 67 -11.16 -2.13 5.15
C TRP A 67 -10.85 -2.80 6.49
N SER A 68 -9.63 -3.33 6.62
CA SER A 68 -9.03 -3.74 7.88
C SER A 68 -7.56 -3.31 7.92
N LEU A 69 -7.16 -2.63 8.99
CA LEU A 69 -5.78 -2.29 9.28
C LEU A 69 -5.09 -3.53 9.84
N LEU A 70 -3.94 -3.91 9.27
CA LEU A 70 -3.19 -5.08 9.72
C LEU A 70 -2.47 -4.82 11.05
N ARG A 71 -1.78 -3.69 11.13
CA ARG A 71 -1.01 -3.27 12.29
C ARG A 71 -0.93 -1.74 12.33
N ASP A 72 -0.85 -1.26 13.56
CA ASP A 72 -0.67 0.12 13.98
C ASP A 72 0.79 0.28 14.42
N ASP A 73 1.59 0.94 13.59
CA ASP A 73 3.05 1.04 13.72
C ASP A 73 3.43 2.41 14.29
N LEU A 74 3.93 2.41 15.52
CA LEU A 74 4.30 3.62 16.28
C LEU A 74 5.79 3.95 16.12
N GLY A 75 6.43 3.40 15.08
CA GLY A 75 7.87 3.44 14.85
C GLY A 75 8.65 2.72 15.94
N THR A 76 9.78 3.29 16.37
CA THR A 76 10.66 2.65 17.37
C THR A 76 10.03 2.50 18.78
N ALA A 77 8.83 3.03 19.01
CA ALA A 77 8.15 2.91 20.30
C ALA A 77 7.54 1.51 20.54
N ASN A 78 7.09 0.85 19.47
CA ASN A 78 6.49 -0.50 19.53
C ASN A 78 7.05 -1.47 18.48
N ASP A 79 8.05 -1.05 17.70
CA ASP A 79 8.76 -1.85 16.71
C ASP A 79 10.29 -1.77 16.91
N SER A 80 10.98 -2.87 16.61
CA SER A 80 12.45 -2.96 16.59
C SER A 80 12.98 -3.37 15.22
N THR A 81 12.10 -3.52 14.23
CA THR A 81 12.46 -3.76 12.84
C THR A 81 12.90 -2.46 12.17
N PRO A 82 13.74 -2.54 11.11
CA PRO A 82 14.33 -1.34 10.50
C PRO A 82 13.37 -0.61 9.53
N ILE A 83 12.08 -0.97 9.51
CA ILE A 83 11.11 -0.44 8.55
C ILE A 83 9.85 -0.06 9.30
N ASN A 84 9.52 1.23 9.27
CA ASN A 84 8.23 1.70 9.73
C ASN A 84 7.21 1.55 8.59
N MET A 85 6.13 0.80 8.82
CA MET A 85 5.17 0.46 7.78
C MET A 85 3.78 0.16 8.34
N GLU A 86 2.75 0.67 7.66
CA GLU A 86 1.37 0.23 7.85
C GLU A 86 0.78 -0.32 6.55
N SER A 87 -0.19 -1.22 6.69
CA SER A 87 -0.96 -1.73 5.56
C SER A 87 -2.40 -1.98 5.96
N ALA A 88 -3.32 -1.63 5.06
CA ALA A 88 -4.72 -1.94 5.17
C ALA A 88 -5.18 -2.75 3.95
N PHE A 89 -6.17 -3.61 4.16
CA PHE A 89 -6.67 -4.56 3.17
C PHE A 89 -8.18 -4.48 3.06
N THR A 90 -8.72 -4.53 1.84
CA THR A 90 -10.17 -4.62 1.64
C THR A 90 -10.64 -6.07 1.60
N ARG A 91 -11.82 -6.36 2.13
CA ARG A 91 -12.51 -7.66 2.00
C ARG A 91 -13.44 -7.77 0.78
N GLY A 92 -13.64 -6.66 0.07
CA GLY A 92 -14.46 -6.57 -1.13
C GLY A 92 -14.29 -5.21 -1.79
N LEU A 93 -14.81 -5.06 -3.01
CA LEU A 93 -14.72 -3.85 -3.82
C LEU A 93 -16.11 -3.29 -4.19
N PRO A 94 -16.97 -2.94 -3.21
CA PRO A 94 -18.23 -2.28 -3.53
C PRO A 94 -18.00 -0.96 -4.29
N ASP A 95 -18.94 -0.64 -5.16
CA ASP A 95 -18.89 0.59 -5.96
C ASP A 95 -18.93 1.85 -5.09
N GLY A 96 -18.18 2.87 -5.51
CA GLY A 96 -18.16 4.19 -4.90
C GLY A 96 -16.74 4.71 -4.63
N GLU A 97 -16.65 5.72 -3.77
CA GLU A 97 -15.39 6.41 -3.47
C GLU A 97 -14.54 5.68 -2.43
N TYR A 98 -13.27 5.57 -2.74
CA TYR A 98 -12.20 5.10 -1.87
C TYR A 98 -11.25 6.25 -1.58
N VAL A 99 -10.74 6.30 -0.35
CA VAL A 99 -9.83 7.35 0.11
C VAL A 99 -8.71 6.72 0.91
N VAL A 100 -7.47 7.12 0.62
CA VAL A 100 -6.27 6.80 1.37
C VAL A 100 -5.63 8.11 1.82
N ASN A 101 -5.58 8.32 3.12
CA ASN A 101 -4.91 9.44 3.77
C ASN A 101 -3.69 8.95 4.55
N VAL A 102 -2.71 9.82 4.66
CA VAL A 102 -1.58 9.66 5.58
C VAL A 102 -1.58 10.82 6.57
N ARG A 103 -1.28 10.51 7.82
CA ARG A 103 -1.29 11.51 8.89
C ARG A 103 -0.05 11.40 9.74
N CYS A 104 0.56 12.54 10.02
CA CYS A 104 1.55 12.62 11.06
C CYS A 104 0.83 12.56 12.42
N PHE A 105 0.70 11.39 13.05
CA PHE A 105 0.14 11.31 14.40
C PHE A 105 1.09 11.96 15.41
N GLY A 106 2.37 11.64 15.32
CA GLY A 106 3.39 12.24 16.17
C GLY A 106 4.77 12.18 15.51
N CYS A 107 5.14 13.22 14.77
CA CYS A 107 6.46 13.29 14.14
C CYS A 107 7.49 14.00 15.03
N ALA A 108 7.07 14.58 16.16
CA ALA A 108 7.94 15.19 17.16
C ALA A 108 8.91 16.21 16.54
N GLY A 109 8.40 17.08 15.67
CA GLY A 109 9.19 18.07 14.94
C GLY A 109 10.12 17.53 13.85
N ARG A 110 10.14 16.21 13.59
CA ARG A 110 10.92 15.59 12.50
C ARG A 110 10.16 15.66 11.18
N VAL A 111 9.85 16.87 10.74
CA VAL A 111 9.20 17.16 9.46
C VAL A 111 10.21 17.86 8.52
N PRO A 112 10.13 17.66 7.19
CA PRO A 112 9.15 16.85 6.48
C PRO A 112 9.37 15.34 6.65
N VAL A 113 8.28 14.58 6.72
CA VAL A 113 8.30 13.10 6.64
C VAL A 113 7.85 12.67 5.24
N PRO A 114 8.77 12.13 4.41
CA PRO A 114 8.40 11.58 3.11
C PRO A 114 7.76 10.21 3.29
N VAL A 115 6.44 10.11 3.09
CA VAL A 115 5.71 8.86 3.19
C VAL A 115 5.57 8.25 1.80
N ASN A 116 6.19 7.09 1.57
CA ASN A 116 5.98 6.31 0.37
C ASN A 116 4.66 5.56 0.49
N VAL A 117 3.74 5.82 -0.42
CA VAL A 117 2.40 5.24 -0.44
C VAL A 117 2.21 4.44 -1.71
N GLU A 118 1.59 3.28 -1.56
CA GLU A 118 1.31 2.38 -2.66
C GLU A 118 -0.05 1.73 -2.49
N ILE A 119 -0.83 1.74 -3.57
CA ILE A 119 -2.18 1.20 -3.62
C ILE A 119 -2.23 0.22 -4.78
N ARG A 120 -2.57 -1.04 -4.51
CA ARG A 120 -2.63 -2.11 -5.52
C ARG A 120 -3.85 -2.99 -5.36
N LEU A 121 -4.35 -3.51 -6.47
CA LEU A 121 -5.32 -4.60 -6.51
C LEU A 121 -4.62 -5.94 -6.26
N ALA A 122 -5.41 -6.95 -5.86
CA ALA A 122 -4.92 -8.29 -5.57
C ALA A 122 -4.27 -9.00 -6.77
N ASP A 123 -4.67 -8.63 -8.00
CA ASP A 123 -4.05 -9.11 -9.24
C ASP A 123 -2.68 -8.46 -9.54
N GLY A 124 -2.21 -7.56 -8.68
CA GLY A 124 -0.95 -6.84 -8.79
C GLY A 124 -1.03 -5.52 -9.54
N ALA A 125 -2.19 -5.15 -10.10
CA ALA A 125 -2.35 -3.86 -10.77
C ALA A 125 -2.17 -2.71 -9.77
N VAL A 126 -1.26 -1.79 -10.10
CA VAL A 126 -1.01 -0.59 -9.29
C VAL A 126 -2.07 0.46 -9.60
N VAL A 127 -2.87 0.83 -8.60
CA VAL A 127 -3.82 1.94 -8.70
C VAL A 127 -3.06 3.26 -8.63
N TRP A 128 -2.15 3.37 -7.67
CA TRP A 128 -1.29 4.54 -7.52
C TRP A 128 -0.07 4.23 -6.66
N ARG A 129 1.02 4.95 -6.91
CA ARG A 129 2.25 4.90 -6.12
C ARG A 129 2.91 6.27 -6.13
N GLY A 130 3.35 6.74 -4.99
CA GLY A 130 4.03 8.03 -4.90
C GLY A 130 4.42 8.40 -3.48
N PHE A 131 5.04 9.57 -3.35
CA PHE A 131 5.38 10.15 -2.06
C PHE A 131 4.36 11.20 -1.64
N VAL A 132 4.06 11.23 -0.35
CA VAL A 132 3.32 12.30 0.31
C VAL A 132 4.17 12.87 1.43
N ASP A 133 4.58 14.14 1.28
CA ASP A 133 5.34 14.83 2.32
C ASP A 133 4.42 15.39 3.40
N LEU A 134 4.63 14.96 4.65
CA LEU A 134 4.00 15.55 5.83
C LEU A 134 4.94 16.61 6.39
N VAL A 135 4.55 17.87 6.27
CA VAL A 135 5.38 19.05 6.57
C VAL A 135 5.08 19.69 7.93
N ALA A 136 4.10 19.17 8.65
CA ALA A 136 3.75 19.64 10.00
C ALA A 136 3.23 18.50 10.87
N ASP A 137 3.45 18.62 12.18
CA ASP A 137 2.84 17.71 13.16
C ASP A 137 1.32 17.76 13.07
N LYS A 138 0.65 16.61 13.25
CA LYS A 138 -0.80 16.43 13.13
C LYS A 138 -1.38 16.67 11.73
N GLN A 139 -0.55 17.03 10.74
CA GLN A 139 -1.01 17.19 9.36
C GLN A 139 -1.54 15.86 8.83
N GLU A 140 -2.64 15.95 8.09
CA GLU A 140 -3.18 14.86 7.30
C GLU A 140 -3.24 15.30 5.84
N ARG A 141 -2.94 14.36 4.94
CA ARG A 141 -3.01 14.59 3.50
C ARG A 141 -3.64 13.38 2.83
N THR A 142 -4.46 13.64 1.80
CA THR A 142 -4.95 12.59 0.93
C THR A 142 -3.86 12.19 -0.04
N ALA A 143 -3.46 10.93 0.03
CA ALA A 143 -2.53 10.33 -0.90
C ALA A 143 -3.22 10.07 -2.25
N LEU A 144 -4.41 9.44 -2.17
CA LEU A 144 -5.30 9.24 -3.31
C LEU A 144 -6.76 9.13 -2.83
N ARG A 145 -7.68 9.68 -3.62
CA ARG A 145 -9.08 9.27 -3.67
C ARG A 145 -9.48 8.93 -5.09
N TRP A 146 -10.33 7.94 -5.27
CA TRP A 146 -10.77 7.46 -6.59
C TRP A 146 -12.12 6.75 -6.47
N LEU A 147 -12.75 6.45 -7.60
CA LEU A 147 -13.99 5.68 -7.67
C LEU A 147 -13.69 4.25 -8.12
N MET A 148 -14.38 3.29 -7.50
CA MET A 148 -14.51 1.91 -7.98
C MET A 148 -15.89 1.70 -8.59
N ALA A 149 -15.97 0.91 -9.66
CA ALA A 149 -17.22 0.46 -10.27
C ALA A 149 -17.05 -0.95 -10.86
N GLY A 150 -17.94 -1.87 -10.51
CA GLY A 150 -17.89 -3.27 -11.00
C GLY A 150 -16.60 -4.00 -10.62
N GLY A 151 -15.99 -3.65 -9.48
CA GLY A 151 -14.70 -4.20 -9.04
C GLY A 151 -13.47 -3.64 -9.74
N ALA A 152 -13.62 -2.62 -10.60
CA ALA A 152 -12.52 -1.96 -11.30
C ALA A 152 -12.38 -0.48 -10.92
N VAL A 153 -11.18 0.06 -11.06
CA VAL A 153 -10.91 1.51 -10.90
C VAL A 153 -11.59 2.26 -12.06
N VAL A 154 -12.33 3.31 -11.75
CA VAL A 154 -12.87 4.24 -12.75
C VAL A 154 -11.74 5.18 -13.18
N VAL A 155 -11.16 4.92 -14.34
CA VAL A 155 -10.04 5.69 -14.89
C VAL A 155 -10.40 7.17 -15.00
N GLY A 156 -9.53 8.04 -14.49
CA GLY A 156 -9.69 9.49 -14.49
C GLY A 156 -10.46 10.05 -13.28
N SER A 157 -10.87 9.18 -12.35
CA SER A 157 -11.50 9.60 -11.08
C SER A 157 -10.49 9.95 -9.98
N GLU A 158 -9.21 9.66 -10.21
CA GLU A 158 -8.12 9.85 -9.27
C GLU A 158 -7.92 11.32 -8.90
N SER A 159 -7.79 11.59 -7.60
CA SER A 159 -7.53 12.92 -7.09
C SER A 159 -6.69 12.87 -5.82
N GLN A 160 -5.88 13.89 -5.60
CA GLN A 160 -5.12 14.10 -4.36
C GLN A 160 -5.66 15.29 -3.55
N VAL A 161 -6.82 15.83 -3.95
CA VAL A 161 -7.50 16.89 -3.19
C VAL A 161 -7.90 16.32 -1.83
N PHE A 162 -7.51 17.02 -0.77
CA PHE A 162 -7.76 16.61 0.60
C PHE A 162 -9.24 16.28 0.82
N ARG A 163 -9.47 15.12 1.44
CA ARG A 163 -10.78 14.64 1.88
C ARG A 163 -10.64 14.21 3.33
N ASP A 164 -11.32 14.92 4.22
CA ASP A 164 -11.44 14.48 5.61
C ASP A 164 -12.36 13.26 5.69
N ILE A 165 -11.85 12.17 6.24
CA ILE A 165 -12.55 10.90 6.40
C ILE A 165 -12.65 10.45 7.86
N ARG A 166 -11.90 11.07 8.77
CA ARG A 166 -11.90 10.67 10.18
C ARG A 166 -13.17 11.14 10.88
N GLY A 167 -13.82 12.17 10.36
CA GLY A 167 -14.89 12.89 11.03
C GLY A 167 -14.33 13.67 12.22
N GLU A 168 -14.98 14.77 12.62
CA GLU A 168 -14.54 15.52 13.79
C GLU A 168 -14.41 14.59 15.00
N GLY A 169 -13.20 14.53 15.54
CA GLY A 169 -12.88 13.95 16.84
C GLY A 169 -12.41 15.06 17.77
#